data_AF-A0A843TWE5-F1
#
_entry.id   AF-A0A843TWE5-F1
#
_cell.length_a   1.000
_cell.length_b   1.000
_cell.length_c   1.000
_cell.angle_alpha   90.00
_cell.angle_beta   90.00
_cell.angle_gamma   90.00
#
_symmetry.space_group_name_H-M   'P 1'
#
loop_
_entity.id
_entity.type
_entity.pdbx_description
1 polymer ?
#
loop_
_entity_poly.entity_id
_entity_poly.type
_entity_poly.pdbx_seq_one_letter_code
_entity_poly.pdbx_strand_id
1 'polypeptide(L)'
;MVSSEVFGSPPTPAVRQFGVTKPISMAGPAEADVERSAELEKFLVEAGLYESKEETVKREEVLEQIGQIVKEWVKQLTRQRGYNEQMIEEANAVIFTFGSYRLGVR
;
A
#
# COMPACT_ATOMS: atom_id res chain seq x y z
N MET A 1 -21.21 -49.16 -30.08
CA MET A 1 -21.11 -47.68 -30.16
C MET A 1 -20.30 -47.24 -28.96
N VAL A 2 -19.05 -46.85 -29.18
CA VAL A 2 -18.16 -46.39 -28.11
C VAL A 2 -18.58 -44.97 -27.76
N SER A 3 -19.09 -44.77 -26.55
CA SER A 3 -19.36 -43.45 -26.00
C SER A 3 -18.02 -42.78 -25.70
N SER A 4 -17.64 -41.79 -26.49
CA SER A 4 -16.48 -40.94 -26.22
C SER A 4 -16.81 -39.98 -25.10
N GLU A 5 -16.21 -40.21 -23.93
CA GLU A 5 -16.22 -39.24 -22.83
C GLU A 5 -15.38 -38.02 -23.25
N VAL A 6 -16.03 -36.87 -23.30
CA VAL A 6 -15.38 -35.58 -23.55
C VAL A 6 -14.64 -35.22 -22.26
N PHE A 7 -13.32 -35.40 -22.23
CA PHE A 7 -12.49 -34.87 -21.17
C PHE A 7 -12.58 -33.35 -21.19
N GLY A 8 -13.32 -32.80 -20.23
CA GLY A 8 -13.39 -31.35 -19.99
C GLY A 8 -11.97 -30.83 -19.77
N SER A 9 -11.60 -29.81 -20.54
CA SER A 9 -10.31 -29.14 -20.38
C SER A 9 -10.16 -28.64 -18.93
N PRO A 10 -8.97 -28.72 -18.33
CA PRO A 10 -8.76 -28.22 -16.98
C PRO A 10 -9.11 -26.72 -16.92
N PRO A 11 -9.68 -26.23 -15.81
CA PRO A 11 -9.98 -24.80 -15.66
C PRO A 11 -8.67 -24.02 -15.73
N THR A 12 -8.56 -23.14 -16.72
CA THR A 12 -7.45 -22.19 -16.83
C THR A 12 -7.50 -21.26 -15.62
N PRO A 13 -6.39 -21.00 -14.91
CA PRO A 13 -6.38 -20.06 -13.81
C PRO A 13 -6.89 -18.71 -14.30
N ALA A 14 -7.90 -18.15 -13.62
CA ALA A 14 -8.52 -16.89 -13.99
C ALA A 14 -7.44 -15.80 -14.08
N VAL A 15 -7.26 -15.25 -15.27
CA VAL A 15 -6.36 -14.12 -15.49
C VAL A 15 -6.85 -12.96 -14.62
N ARG A 16 -5.98 -12.47 -13.71
CA ARG A 16 -6.32 -11.38 -12.82
C ARG A 16 -6.55 -10.10 -13.64
N GLN A 17 -7.80 -9.72 -13.80
CA GLN A 17 -8.19 -8.50 -14.51
C GLN A 17 -8.09 -7.30 -13.55
N PHE A 18 -7.35 -6.27 -13.96
CA PHE A 18 -7.30 -4.99 -13.29
C PHE A 18 -8.17 -3.99 -14.07
N GLY A 19 -9.18 -3.42 -13.43
CA GLY A 19 -10.15 -2.51 -14.07
C GLY A 19 -11.31 -3.24 -14.74
N VAL A 20 -12.25 -2.46 -15.31
CA VAL A 20 -13.52 -2.98 -15.85
C VAL A 20 -13.46 -3.37 -17.33
N THR A 21 -12.41 -2.98 -18.05
CA THR A 21 -12.21 -3.31 -19.48
C THR A 21 -11.00 -4.21 -19.69
N LYS A 22 -10.93 -4.84 -20.88
CA LYS A 22 -9.74 -5.59 -21.31
C LYS A 22 -8.54 -4.66 -21.49
N PRO A 23 -7.32 -5.15 -21.25
CA PRO A 23 -6.10 -4.37 -21.51
C PRO A 23 -5.95 -4.04 -22.99
N ILE A 24 -5.39 -2.87 -23.29
CA ILE A 24 -5.11 -2.43 -24.68
C ILE A 24 -3.99 -3.28 -25.30
N SER A 25 -2.98 -3.63 -24.51
CA SER A 25 -1.86 -4.47 -24.92
C SER A 25 -1.38 -5.33 -23.77
N MET A 26 -0.92 -6.54 -24.09
CA MET A 26 -0.23 -7.45 -23.17
C MET A 26 1.26 -7.58 -23.49
N ALA A 27 1.77 -6.79 -24.45
CA ALA A 27 3.18 -6.80 -24.80
C ALA A 27 4.04 -6.25 -23.64
N GLY A 28 5.14 -6.93 -23.35
CA GLY A 28 6.16 -6.42 -22.42
C GLY A 28 7.02 -5.33 -23.04
N PRO A 29 7.89 -4.67 -22.23
CA PRO A 29 8.83 -3.67 -22.72
C PRO A 29 9.87 -4.28 -23.66
N ALA A 30 10.31 -3.51 -24.65
CA ALA A 30 11.51 -3.82 -25.43
C ALA A 30 12.77 -3.41 -24.66
N GLU A 31 13.96 -3.85 -25.11
CA GLU A 31 15.23 -3.47 -24.49
C GLU A 31 15.44 -1.96 -24.43
N ALA A 32 15.04 -1.24 -25.49
CA ALA A 32 15.11 0.22 -25.53
C ALA A 32 14.17 0.91 -24.51
N ASP A 33 13.04 0.30 -24.15
CA ASP A 33 12.13 0.85 -23.12
C ASP A 33 12.73 0.69 -21.72
N VAL A 34 13.44 -0.41 -21.49
CA VAL A 34 14.17 -0.66 -20.24
C VAL A 34 15.31 0.35 -20.08
N GLU A 35 16.09 0.59 -21.14
CA GLU A 35 17.16 1.59 -21.15
C GLU A 35 16.63 3.00 -20.83
N ARG A 36 15.57 3.43 -21.52
CA ARG A 36 14.92 4.73 -21.26
C ARG A 36 14.34 4.84 -19.85
N SER A 37 13.82 3.75 -19.30
CA SER A 37 13.31 3.74 -17.92
C SER A 37 14.43 3.98 -16.91
N ALA A 38 15.61 3.40 -17.15
CA ALA A 38 16.79 3.62 -16.30
C ALA A 38 17.33 5.06 -16.42
N GLU A 39 17.33 5.62 -17.63
CA GLU A 39 17.69 7.04 -17.85
C GLU A 39 16.74 7.99 -17.11
N LEU A 40 15.44 7.71 -17.14
CA LEU A 40 14.44 8.47 -16.40
C LEU A 40 14.67 8.37 -14.89
N GLU A 41 14.87 7.18 -14.35
CA GLU A 41 15.15 6.98 -12.92
C GLU A 41 16.37 7.79 -12.48
N LYS A 42 17.47 7.73 -13.25
CA LYS A 42 18.68 8.51 -12.99
C LYS A 42 18.37 10.02 -12.96
N PHE A 43 17.62 10.53 -13.94
CA PHE A 43 17.23 11.93 -13.97
C PHE A 43 16.40 12.35 -12.74
N LEU A 44 15.45 11.51 -12.31
CA LEU A 44 14.60 11.80 -11.14
C LEU A 44 15.41 11.83 -9.84
N VAL A 45 16.41 10.95 -9.71
CA VAL A 45 17.37 10.96 -8.60
C VAL A 45 18.21 12.23 -8.62
N GLU A 46 18.76 12.61 -9.78
CA GLU A 46 19.56 13.84 -9.93
C GLU A 46 18.74 15.12 -9.66
N ALA A 47 17.44 15.09 -9.98
CA ALA A 47 16.51 16.17 -9.66
C ALA A 47 16.14 16.26 -8.16
N GLY A 48 16.57 15.29 -7.35
CA GLY A 48 16.33 15.28 -5.90
C GLY A 48 14.88 15.06 -5.53
N LEU A 49 14.11 14.33 -6.35
CA LEU A 49 12.70 14.07 -6.08
C LEU A 49 12.51 12.99 -5.00
N TYR A 50 13.38 11.99 -4.97
CA TYR A 50 13.30 10.94 -3.97
C TYR A 50 13.67 11.43 -2.56
N GLU A 51 12.83 11.07 -1.60
CA GLU A 51 13.04 11.35 -0.18
C GLU A 51 14.33 10.71 0.34
N SER A 52 15.06 11.43 1.19
CA SER A 52 16.26 10.90 1.83
C SER A 52 15.90 9.81 2.85
N LYS A 53 16.88 8.96 3.19
CA LYS A 53 16.69 7.94 4.25
C LYS A 53 16.39 8.60 5.60
N GLU A 54 17.08 9.69 5.89
CA GLU A 54 16.92 10.46 7.13
C GLU A 54 15.53 11.10 7.21
N GLU A 55 15.03 11.65 6.10
CA GLU A 55 13.68 12.20 6.02
C GLU A 55 12.61 11.12 6.20
N THR A 56 12.79 9.96 5.57
CA THR A 56 11.92 8.78 5.74
C THR A 56 11.84 8.38 7.22
N VAL A 57 13.00 8.17 7.85
CA VAL A 57 13.08 7.82 9.28
C VAL A 57 12.40 8.88 10.13
N LYS A 58 12.64 10.17 9.82
CA LYS A 58 12.04 11.25 10.61
C LYS A 58 10.51 11.23 10.55
N ARG A 59 9.94 10.90 9.40
CA ARG A 59 8.48 10.80 9.25
C ARG A 59 7.89 9.60 9.97
N GLU A 60 8.60 8.48 9.99
CA GLU A 60 8.21 7.31 10.77
C GLU A 60 8.17 7.63 12.26
N GLU A 61 9.21 8.30 12.79
CA GLU A 61 9.23 8.78 14.19
C GLU A 61 8.04 9.69 14.50
N VAL A 62 7.75 10.65 13.62
CA VAL A 62 6.62 11.58 13.82
C VAL A 62 5.28 10.84 13.80
N LEU A 63 5.12 9.84 12.93
CA LEU A 63 3.90 9.03 12.90
C LEU A 63 3.73 8.17 14.14
N GLU A 64 4.82 7.62 14.67
CA GLU A 64 4.79 6.90 15.94
C GLU A 64 4.33 7.83 17.07
N GLN A 65 4.88 9.03 17.15
CA GLN A 65 4.49 10.03 18.14
C GLN A 65 3.02 10.42 18.01
N ILE A 66 2.53 10.69 16.79
CA ILE A 66 1.11 10.95 16.53
C ILE A 66 0.26 9.77 16.99
N GLY A 67 0.70 8.53 16.70
CA GLY A 67 0.02 7.32 17.14
C GLY A 67 -0.13 7.26 18.66
N GLN A 68 0.92 7.60 19.41
CA GLN A 68 0.86 7.64 20.88
C GLN A 68 -0.04 8.76 21.40
N ILE A 69 0.04 9.96 20.82
CA ILE A 69 -0.81 11.09 21.18
C ILE A 69 -2.30 10.73 21.01
N VAL A 70 -2.66 10.11 19.88
CA VAL A 70 -4.05 9.72 19.61
C VAL A 70 -4.51 8.62 20.57
N LYS A 71 -3.67 7.63 20.89
CA LYS A 71 -4.01 6.59 21.87
C LYS A 71 -4.26 7.17 23.26
N GLU A 72 -3.37 8.03 23.72
CA GLU A 72 -3.51 8.69 25.03
C GLU A 72 -4.76 9.57 25.06
N TRP A 73 -5.02 10.33 24.00
CA TRP A 73 -6.24 11.12 23.87
C TRP A 73 -7.50 10.25 23.94
N VAL A 74 -7.53 9.09 23.27
CA VAL A 74 -8.66 8.16 23.35
C VAL A 74 -8.83 7.60 24.76
N LYS A 75 -7.75 7.25 25.47
CA LYS A 75 -7.83 6.81 26.88
C LYS A 75 -8.38 7.89 27.80
N GLN A 76 -7.94 9.14 27.64
CA GLN A 76 -8.45 10.27 28.40
C GLN A 76 -9.94 10.52 28.13
N LEU A 77 -10.37 10.46 26.86
CA LEU A 77 -11.78 10.60 26.50
C LEU A 77 -12.64 9.49 27.09
N THR A 78 -12.16 8.24 27.06
CA THR A 78 -12.83 7.09 27.69
C THR A 78 -12.95 7.29 29.20
N ARG A 79 -11.92 7.80 29.88
CA ARG A 79 -12.01 8.14 31.31
C ARG A 79 -13.05 9.23 31.59
N GLN A 80 -13.06 10.31 30.80
CA GLN A 80 -14.02 11.42 30.96
C GLN A 80 -15.47 10.98 30.76
N ARG A 81 -15.71 9.95 29.95
CA ARG A 81 -17.04 9.37 29.72
C ARG A 81 -17.50 8.40 30.83
N GLY A 82 -16.65 8.15 31.84
CA GLY A 82 -17.00 7.33 33.01
C GLY A 82 -16.96 5.81 32.77
N TYR A 83 -16.21 5.34 31.78
CA TYR A 83 -15.97 3.91 31.60
C TYR A 83 -15.10 3.34 32.74
N ASN A 84 -15.19 2.03 32.96
CA ASN A 84 -14.39 1.36 33.99
C ASN A 84 -12.90 1.27 33.59
N GLU A 85 -12.03 0.98 34.57
CA GLU A 85 -10.58 0.98 34.36
C GLU A 85 -10.12 -0.05 33.32
N GLN A 86 -10.74 -1.23 33.28
CA GLN A 86 -10.43 -2.25 32.28
C GLN A 86 -10.67 -1.72 30.86
N MET A 87 -11.81 -1.07 30.62
CA MET A 87 -12.14 -0.48 29.33
C MET A 87 -11.23 0.71 28.98
N ILE A 88 -10.75 1.48 29.97
CA ILE A 88 -9.77 2.56 29.75
C ILE A 88 -8.41 1.96 29.35
N GLU A 89 -7.97 0.90 30.00
CA GLU A 89 -6.70 0.23 29.72
C GLU A 89 -6.69 -0.39 28.31
N GLU A 90 -7.80 -1.05 27.93
CA GLU A 90 -8.02 -1.68 26.63
C GLU A 90 -8.29 -0.67 25.50
N ALA A 91 -8.69 0.57 25.82
CA ALA A 91 -8.95 1.58 24.82
C ALA A 91 -7.69 1.88 23.97
N ASN A 92 -7.86 1.86 22.66
CA ASN A 92 -6.77 1.95 21.71
C ASN A 92 -7.18 2.79 20.50
N ALA A 93 -6.19 3.22 19.73
CA ALA A 93 -6.36 3.92 18.48
C ALA A 93 -5.32 3.46 17.47
N VAL A 94 -5.73 3.44 16.19
CA VAL A 94 -4.85 3.14 15.07
C VAL A 94 -4.95 4.29 14.09
N ILE A 95 -3.79 4.81 13.69
CA ILE A 95 -3.70 5.81 12.64
C ILE A 95 -3.40 5.12 11.31
N PHE A 96 -3.99 5.64 10.23
CA PHE A 96 -3.73 5.19 8.88
C PHE A 96 -3.27 6.38 8.05
N THR A 97 -2.22 6.15 7.25
CA THR A 97 -1.78 7.13 6.28
C THR A 97 -2.45 6.88 4.93
N PHE A 98 -2.68 7.96 4.19
CA PHE A 98 -3.25 7.94 2.84
C PHE A 98 -2.54 8.97 1.96
N GLY A 99 -2.93 9.05 0.69
CA GLY A 99 -2.34 9.99 -0.27
C GLY A 99 -0.90 9.63 -0.65
N SER A 100 -0.16 10.61 -1.17
CA SER A 100 1.19 10.44 -1.73
C SER A 100 2.17 9.76 -0.78
N TYR A 101 2.08 10.06 0.53
CA TYR A 101 2.90 9.39 1.53
C TYR A 101 2.70 7.87 1.54
N ARG A 102 1.44 7.44 1.57
CA ARG A 102 1.11 6.01 1.63
C ARG A 102 1.47 5.30 0.33
N LEU A 103 1.43 6.02 -0.78
CA LEU A 103 1.78 5.51 -2.11
C LEU A 103 3.30 5.48 -2.36
N GLY A 104 4.11 6.09 -1.49
CA GLY A 104 5.56 6.12 -1.64
C GLY A 104 6.05 6.95 -2.83
N VAL A 105 5.25 7.93 -3.27
CA VAL A 105 5.59 8.82 -4.40
C VAL A 105 5.80 10.23 -3.88
N ARG A 106 7.07 10.63 -3.77
CA ARG A 106 7.51 11.98 -3.43
C ARG A 106 8.70 12.32 -4.29
#